data_AF-A0AA37T2J5-F1
#
_entry.id   AF-A0AA37T2J5-F1
#
_cell.length_a   1.000
_cell.length_b   1.000
_cell.length_c   1.000
_cell.angle_alpha   90.00
_cell.angle_beta   90.00
_cell.angle_gamma   90.00
#
_symmetry.space_group_name_H-M   'P 1'
#
loop_
_entity.id
_entity.type
_entity.pdbx_description
1 polymer ?
#
loop_
_entity_poly.entity_id
_entity_poly.type
_entity_poly.pdbx_seq_one_letter_code
_entity_poly.pdbx_strand_id
1 'polypeptide(L)' 'MSIDLRYSTSFKRALKRIAKKYRQVKLGVQPVINDIMSGKLPGEQIPHVGYPVYKVRIRNLDSQQGQRGGIV' A
#
# COMPACT_ATOMS: atom_id res chain seq x y z
N MET A 1 9.63 21.33 0.53
CA MET A 1 10.13 20.15 -0.20
C MET A 1 8.94 19.58 -0.97
N SER A 2 9.01 19.50 -2.31
CA SER A 2 7.90 19.03 -3.15
C SER A 2 8.13 17.58 -3.52
N ILE A 3 7.18 16.70 -3.21
CA ILE A 3 7.25 15.27 -3.51
C ILE A 3 6.27 14.97 -4.65
N ASP A 4 6.77 14.41 -5.74
CA ASP A 4 5.95 13.94 -6.86
C ASP A 4 5.57 12.47 -6.64
N LEU A 5 4.28 12.19 -6.51
CA LEU A 5 3.76 10.85 -6.28
C LEU A 5 3.08 10.32 -7.54
N ARG A 6 3.65 9.26 -8.11
CA ARG A 6 3.11 8.59 -9.30
C ARG A 6 2.65 7.18 -8.97
N TYR A 7 1.51 6.81 -9.55
CA TYR A 7 0.99 5.45 -9.47
C TYR A 7 1.19 4.71 -10.78
N SER A 8 1.75 3.51 -10.71
CA SER A 8 1.82 2.63 -11.87
C SER A 8 0.42 2.16 -12.31
N THR A 9 0.27 1.85 -13.59
CA THR A 9 -0.99 1.31 -14.14
C THR A 9 -1.36 -0.03 -13.50
N SER A 10 -0.36 -0.88 -13.20
CA SER A 10 -0.56 -2.16 -12.51
C SER A 10 -1.11 -1.97 -11.10
N PHE A 11 -0.58 -1.00 -10.35
CA PHE A 11 -1.09 -0.65 -9.02
C PHE A 11 -2.55 -0.21 -9.07
N LYS A 12 -2.91 0.73 -9.97
CA LYS A 12 -4.29 1.21 -10.12
C LYS A 12 -5.27 0.08 -10.43
N ARG A 13 -4.88 -0.83 -11.33
CA ARG A 13 -5.70 -2.00 -11.72
C ARG A 13 -5.88 -2.97 -10.54
N ALA A 14 -4.80 -3.30 -9.83
CA ALA A 14 -4.85 -4.18 -8.67
C ALA A 14 -5.72 -3.59 -7.55
N LEU A 15 -5.53 -2.30 -7.23
CA LEU A 15 -6.33 -1.61 -6.22
C LEU A 15 -7.81 -1.60 -6.58
N LYS A 16 -8.17 -1.34 -7.85
CA LYS A 16 -9.56 -1.38 -8.32
C LYS A 16 -10.18 -2.78 -8.16
N ARG A 17 -9.40 -3.84 -8.43
CA ARG A 17 -9.86 -5.24 -8.24
C ARG A 17 -10.12 -5.54 -6.77
N ILE A 18 -9.17 -5.20 -5.89
CA ILE A 18 -9.26 -5.45 -4.45
C ILE A 18 -10.39 -4.63 -3.82
N ALA A 19 -10.58 -3.38 -4.26
CA ALA A 19 -11.62 -2.48 -3.78
C ALA A 19 -13.05 -2.98 -4.05
N LYS A 20 -13.25 -3.97 -4.93
CA LYS A 20 -14.56 -4.62 -5.12
C LYS A 20 -14.97 -5.42 -3.89
N LYS A 21 -14.01 -6.14 -3.29
CA LYS A 21 -14.20 -7.04 -2.14
C LYS A 21 -13.99 -6.31 -0.81
N TYR A 22 -12.98 -5.44 -0.74
CA TYR A 22 -12.62 -4.69 0.46
C TYR A 22 -12.83 -3.20 0.19
N ARG A 23 -14.03 -2.70 0.50
CA ARG A 23 -14.48 -1.35 0.14
C ARG A 23 -13.64 -0.27 0.85
N GLN A 24 -13.09 -0.57 2.02
CA GLN A 24 -12.30 0.36 2.82
C GLN A 24 -10.80 0.31 2.52
N VAL A 25 -10.35 -0.48 1.53
CA VAL A 25 -8.93 -0.59 1.17
C VAL A 25 -8.31 0.78 0.82
N LYS A 26 -9.09 1.69 0.21
CA LYS A 26 -8.62 3.04 -0.12
C LYS A 26 -8.30 3.86 1.13
N LEU A 27 -9.12 3.75 2.18
CA LEU A 27 -8.85 4.40 3.47
C LEU A 27 -7.59 3.84 4.11
N GLY A 28 -7.34 2.53 3.98
CA GLY A 28 -6.11 1.92 4.46
C GLY A 28 -4.84 2.38 3.73
N VAL A 29 -4.94 2.74 2.44
CA VAL A 29 -3.82 3.25 1.64
C VAL A 29 -3.52 4.72 1.93
N GLN A 30 -4.53 5.51 2.32
CA GLN A 30 -4.37 6.96 2.49
C GLN A 30 -3.28 7.38 3.52
N PRO A 31 -3.14 6.74 4.69
CA PRO A 31 -2.05 7.04 5.62
C PRO A 31 -0.66 6.84 5.00
N VAL A 32 -0.49 5.80 4.17
CA VAL A 32 0.77 5.50 3.48
C VAL A 32 1.11 6.61 2.49
N ILE A 33 0.12 7.11 1.75
CA ILE A 33 0.29 8.25 0.84
C ILE A 33 0.72 9.49 1.63
N ASN A 34 0.08 9.77 2.76
CA ASN A 34 0.39 10.93 3.59
C ASN A 34 1.82 10.88 4.14
N ASP A 35 2.27 9.70 4.61
CA ASP A 35 3.63 9.50 5.08
C ASP A 35 4.66 9.73 3.95
N ILE A 36 4.39 9.21 2.74
CA ILE A 36 5.24 9.44 1.57
C ILE A 36 5.30 10.93 1.21
N MET A 37 4.15 11.62 1.20
CA MET A 37 4.06 13.07 0.94
C MET A 37 4.73 13.92 2.03
N SER A 38 4.94 13.35 3.22
CA SER A 38 5.68 13.98 4.32
C SER A 38 7.19 13.68 4.27
N GLY A 39 7.65 12.93 3.26
CA GLY A 39 9.05 12.55 3.10
C GLY A 39 9.45 11.29 3.87
N LYS A 40 8.50 10.55 4.44
CA LYS A 40 8.78 9.26 5.08
C LYS A 40 8.75 8.13 4.05
N LEU A 41 9.51 7.07 4.33
CA LEU A 41 9.51 5.84 3.54
C LEU A 41 8.95 4.70 4.39
N PRO A 42 7.61 4.57 4.50
CA PRO A 42 7.00 3.56 5.35
C PRO A 42 7.27 2.14 4.81
N GLY A 43 7.34 1.17 5.71
CA GLY A 43 7.47 -0.26 5.39
C GLY A 43 8.89 -0.80 5.49
N GLU A 44 9.07 -2.02 4.97
CA GLU A 44 10.34 -2.74 4.98
C GLU A 44 10.98 -2.65 3.59
N GLN A 45 12.28 -2.35 3.53
CA GLN A 45 13.02 -2.36 2.27
C GLN A 45 13.21 -3.81 1.81
N ILE A 46 12.88 -4.07 0.54
CA ILE A 46 13.13 -5.36 -0.10
C ILE A 46 14.60 -5.39 -0.54
N PRO A 47 15.40 -6.34 -0.04
CA PRO A 47 16.80 -6.43 -0.42
C PRO A 47 16.97 -7.02 -1.83
N HIS A 48 18.14 -6.80 -2.44
CA HIS A 48 18.58 -7.40 -3.72
C HIS A 48 17.76 -7.02 -4.97
N VAL A 49 17.03 -5.90 -4.98
CA VAL A 49 16.24 -5.44 -6.15
C VAL A 49 17.04 -4.48 -7.07
N GLY A 50 18.26 -4.10 -6.69
CA GLY A 50 19.12 -3.18 -7.47
C GLY A 50 18.75 -1.71 -7.33
N TYR A 51 17.62 -1.39 -6.69
CA TYR A 51 17.17 -0.06 -6.33
C TYR A 51 16.30 -0.11 -5.06
N PRO A 52 16.10 1.00 -4.34
CA PRO A 52 15.28 1.02 -3.12
C PRO A 52 13.82 0.72 -3.43
N VAL A 53 13.32 -0.40 -2.93
CA VAL A 53 11.91 -0.78 -2.99
C VAL A 53 11.41 -1.04 -1.58
N TYR A 54 10.29 -0.44 -1.21
CA TYR A 54 9.70 -0.57 0.12
C TYR A 54 8.36 -1.28 0.03
N LYS A 55 8.11 -2.20 0.97
CA LYS A 55 6.88 -2.97 1.08
C LYS A 55 6.11 -2.54 2.33
N VAL A 56 4.88 -2.08 2.12
CA VAL A 56 3.97 -1.70 3.21
C VAL A 56 2.85 -2.72 3.34
N ARG A 57 2.61 -3.20 4.56
CA ARG A 57 1.43 -4.01 4.89
C ARG A 57 0.31 -3.08 5.33
N ILE A 58 -0.82 -3.14 4.63
CA ILE A 58 -2.02 -2.37 4.98
C ILE A 58 -3.00 -3.29 5.69
N ARG A 59 -3.48 -2.88 6.86
CA ARG A 59 -4.51 -3.62 7.58
C ARG A 59 -5.80 -3.63 6.77
N ASN A 60 -6.39 -4.80 6.60
CA ASN A 60 -7.74 -4.91 6.06
C ASN A 60 -8.74 -4.40 7.10
N LEU A 61 -9.32 -3.23 6.86
CA LEU A 61 -10.30 -2.62 7.75
C LEU A 61 -11.68 -3.31 7.67
N ASP A 62 -11.95 -4.01 6.56
CA ASP A 62 -13.22 -4.71 6.34
C ASP A 62 -13.28 -6.08 7.05
N SER A 63 -12.16 -6.60 7.59
CA SER A 63 -12.17 -7.88 8.33
C SER A 63 -12.15 -7.65 9.84
N GLN A 64 -13.15 -8.18 10.55
CA GLN A 64 -13.15 -8.26 12.02
C GLN A 64 -12.29 -9.42 12.57
N GLN A 65 -11.83 -10.33 11.71
CA GLN A 65 -10.95 -11.42 12.12
C GLN A 65 -9.48 -11.01 12.02
N GLY A 66 -8.71 -11.35 13.06
CA GLY A 66 -7.27 -11.15 13.14
C GLY A 66 -6.51 -11.74 11.95
N GLN A 67 -5.27 -11.28 11.77
CA GLN A 67 -4.36 -11.47 10.63
C GLN A 67 -4.13 -12.93 10.19
N ARG A 68 -5.11 -13.60 9.61
CA ARG A 68 -4.95 -14.94 9.03
C ARG A 68 -5.54 -14.98 7.63
N GLY A 69 -4.76 -14.46 6.69
CA GLY A 69 -5.11 -14.48 5.27
C GLY A 69 -4.02 -13.83 4.46
N GLY A 70 -2.83 -14.44 4.42
CA GLY A 70 -1.85 -14.10 3.40
C GLY A 70 -2.49 -14.31 2.03
N ILE A 71 -2.45 -13.30 1.18
CA ILE A 71 -2.81 -13.45 -0.23
C ILE A 71 -1.61 -14.15 -0.88
N VAL A 72 -1.73 -15.45 -1.10
CA VAL A 72 -0.91 -16.22 -2.04
C VAL A 72 -1.25 -15.84 -3.47
#